data_AF-A0A6B3G4D0-F1
#
_entry.id   AF-A0A6B3G4D0-F1
#
_cell.length_a   1.000
_cell.length_b   1.000
_cell.length_c   1.000
_cell.angle_alpha   90.00
_cell.angle_beta   90.00
_cell.angle_gamma   90.00
#
_symmetry.space_group_name_H-M   'P 1'
#
loop_
_entity.id
_entity.type
_entity.pdbx_description
1 polymer ?
#
loop_
_entity_poly.entity_id
_entity_poly.type
_entity_poly.pdbx_seq_one_letter_code
_entity_poly.pdbx_strand_id
1 'polypeptide(L)' 'VTDAASALMDIGLLAQGTPLRFRHSVMRNAVYAHLPNTFRFRAHSSAAKALDRDGAPAEHVAEHLLHAPPSEDRRAV' A
#
# COMPACT_ATOMS: atom_id res chain seq x y z
N VAL A 1 16.50 8.51 -15.91
CA VAL A 1 16.11 7.30 -15.16
C VAL A 1 14.64 7.47 -14.83
N THR A 2 13.76 6.63 -15.35
CA THR A 2 12.34 6.63 -14.95
C THR A 2 12.23 5.95 -13.59
N ASP A 3 11.51 6.58 -12.66
CA ASP A 3 11.22 5.92 -11.38
C ASP A 3 10.20 4.78 -11.56
N ALA A 4 10.06 3.95 -10.53
CA ALA A 4 9.16 2.80 -10.60
C ALA A 4 7.69 3.21 -10.83
N ALA A 5 7.24 4.34 -10.29
CA ALA A 5 5.85 4.79 -10.46
C ALA A 5 5.57 5.15 -11.92
N SER A 6 6.48 5.90 -12.54
CA SER A 6 6.43 6.29 -13.95
C SER A 6 6.41 5.06 -14.87
N ALA A 7 7.29 4.09 -14.62
CA ALA A 7 7.32 2.85 -15.40
C ALA A 7 6.00 2.06 -15.30
N LEU A 8 5.35 2.03 -14.12
CA LEU A 8 4.06 1.36 -13.94
C LEU A 8 2.89 2.13 -14.59
N MET A 9 3.00 3.45 -14.72
CA MET A 9 2.03 4.26 -15.45
C MET A 9 2.17 4.08 -16.97
N ASP A 10 3.40 3.98 -17.48
CA ASP A 10 3.68 3.79 -18.91
C ASP A 10 3.11 2.47 -19.45
N ILE A 11 3.20 1.38 -18.66
CA ILE A 11 2.57 0.09 -19.01
C ILE A 11 1.06 0.04 -18.74
N GLY A 12 0.48 1.14 -18.25
CA GLY A 12 -0.95 1.28 -17.99
C GLY A 12 -1.46 0.57 -16.73
N LEU A 13 -0.58 0.12 -15.83
CA LEU A 13 -0.98 -0.52 -14.58
C LEU A 13 -1.53 0.51 -13.59
N LEU A 14 -0.84 1.64 -13.45
CA LEU A 14 -1.25 2.77 -12.62
C LEU A 14 -1.84 3.89 -13.47
N ALA A 15 -2.84 4.57 -12.93
CA ALA A 15 -3.36 5.81 -13.47
C ALA A 15 -2.52 7.00 -12.97
N GLN A 16 -2.44 8.03 -13.80
CA GLN A 16 -1.86 9.33 -13.43
C GLN A 16 -2.67 9.96 -12.29
N GLY A 17 -1.98 10.64 -11.37
CA GLY A 17 -2.60 11.41 -10.29
C GLY A 17 -2.06 11.11 -8.89
N THR A 18 -2.47 11.93 -7.93
CA THR A 18 -2.05 11.83 -6.52
C THR A 18 -3.30 11.72 -5.63
N PRO A 19 -3.48 10.62 -4.88
CA PRO A 19 -2.59 9.45 -4.79
C PRO A 19 -2.64 8.58 -6.07
N LEU A 20 -1.58 7.80 -6.29
CA LEU A 20 -1.52 6.79 -7.35
C LEU A 20 -2.65 5.77 -7.17
N ARG A 21 -3.30 5.38 -8.27
CA ARG A 21 -4.38 4.38 -8.27
C ARG A 21 -4.14 3.35 -9.35
N PHE A 22 -4.61 2.12 -9.13
CA PHE A 22 -4.72 1.15 -10.22
C PHE A 22 -5.64 1.70 -11.30
N ARG A 23 -5.24 1.57 -12.57
CA ARG A 23 -6.05 2.07 -13.69
C ARG A 23 -7.40 1.35 -13.78
N HIS A 24 -7.40 0.05 -13.49
CA HIS A 24 -8.60 -0.78 -13.45
C HIS A 24 -8.59 -1.67 -12.19
N SER A 25 -9.77 -1.89 -11.59
CA SER A 25 -9.91 -2.73 -10.39
C SER A 25 -9.45 -4.18 -10.60
N VAL A 26 -9.59 -4.72 -11.81
CA VAL A 26 -9.10 -6.06 -12.17
C VAL A 26 -7.58 -6.20 -12.04
N MET A 27 -6.83 -5.13 -12.33
CA MET A 27 -5.37 -5.13 -12.19
C MET A 27 -4.95 -5.25 -10.73
N ARG A 28 -5.65 -4.56 -9.82
CA ARG A 28 -5.43 -4.70 -8.37
C ARG A 28 -5.59 -6.15 -7.92
N ASN A 29 -6.65 -6.81 -8.40
CA ASN A 29 -6.92 -8.20 -8.06
C ASN A 29 -5.82 -9.14 -8.57
N ALA A 30 -5.38 -8.96 -9.82
CA ALA A 30 -4.29 -9.74 -10.40
C ALA A 30 -2.97 -9.57 -9.64
N VAL A 31 -2.62 -8.33 -9.30
CA VAL A 31 -1.43 -8.04 -8.48
C VAL A 31 -1.53 -8.72 -7.12
N TYR A 32 -2.66 -8.59 -6.44
CA TYR A 32 -2.85 -9.19 -5.11
C TYR A 32 -2.88 -10.72 -5.15
N ALA A 33 -3.36 -11.33 -6.24
CA ALA A 33 -3.35 -12.78 -6.40
C ALA A 33 -1.94 -13.36 -6.59
N HIS A 34 -1.00 -12.57 -7.11
CA HIS A 34 0.38 -13.00 -7.37
C HIS A 34 1.39 -12.47 -6.36
N LEU A 35 0.99 -11.55 -5.47
CA LEU A 35 1.85 -11.01 -4.45
C LEU A 35 1.88 -11.94 -3.22
N PRO A 36 3.05 -12.40 -2.76
CA PRO A 36 3.13 -13.15 -1.51
C PRO A 36 2.51 -12.36 -0.35
N ASN A 37 1.69 -13.02 0.46
CA ASN A 37 1.04 -12.40 1.62
C ASN A 37 2.05 -11.73 2.57
N THR A 38 3.21 -12.35 2.77
CA THR A 38 4.29 -11.80 3.61
C THR A 38 4.83 -10.47 3.09
N PHE A 39 4.93 -10.30 1.76
CA PHE A 39 5.33 -9.04 1.17
C PHE A 39 4.25 -7.98 1.38
N ARG A 40 2.99 -8.34 1.12
CA ARG A 40 1.84 -7.46 1.32
C ARG A 40 1.74 -6.96 2.77
N PHE A 41 1.89 -7.87 3.73
CA PHE A 41 1.91 -7.58 5.15
C PHE A 41 2.98 -6.55 5.52
N ARG A 42 4.23 -6.77 5.07
CA ARG A 42 5.33 -5.83 5.30
C ARG A 42 5.05 -4.47 4.66
N ALA A 43 4.50 -4.44 3.45
CA ALA A 43 4.15 -3.20 2.77
C ALA A 43 3.11 -2.39 3.57
N HIS A 44 2.06 -3.05 4.08
CA HIS A 44 1.05 -2.40 4.92
C HIS A 44 1.63 -1.91 6.26
N SER A 45 2.44 -2.70 6.95
CA SER A 45 3.12 -2.25 8.19
C SER A 45 4.04 -1.06 7.96
N SER A 46 4.79 -1.05 6.85
CA SER A 46 5.67 0.07 6.51
C SER A 46 4.89 1.34 6.17
N ALA A 47 3.76 1.21 5.46
CA ALA A 47 2.88 2.33 5.14
C ALA A 47 2.26 2.94 6.42
N ALA A 48 1.74 2.11 7.33
CA ALA A 48 1.22 2.57 8.62
C ALA A 48 2.27 3.35 9.42
N LYS A 49 3.51 2.84 9.49
CA LYS A 49 4.63 3.51 10.16
C LYS A 49 5.04 4.82 9.50
N ALA A 50 4.95 4.92 8.18
CA ALA A 50 5.25 6.15 7.46
C ALA A 50 4.17 7.21 7.73
N LEU A 51 2.90 6.83 7.61
CA LEU A 51 1.75 7.70 7.89
C LEU A 51 1.75 8.22 9.34
N ASP A 52 2.02 7.35 10.32
CA ASP A 52 2.13 7.73 11.73
C ASP A 52 3.27 8.74 11.95
N ARG A 53 4.43 8.50 11.34
CA ARG A 53 5.59 9.42 11.42
C ARG A 53 5.27 10.79 10.82
N ASP A 54 4.49 10.81 9.74
CA ASP A 54 4.12 12.03 9.03
C ASP A 54 2.91 12.74 9.66
N GLY A 55 2.36 12.22 10.77
CA GLY A 55 1.23 12.81 11.48
C GLY A 55 -0.11 12.70 10.73
N ALA A 56 -0.26 11.69 9.89
CA ALA A 56 -1.51 11.45 9.17
C ALA A 56 -2.68 11.11 10.12
N PRO A 57 -3.94 11.34 9.69
CA PRO A 57 -5.12 10.92 10.46
C PRO A 57 -5.06 9.44 10.88
N ALA A 58 -5.52 9.15 12.10
CA ALA A 58 -5.46 7.82 12.68
C ALA A 58 -6.24 6.79 11.84
N GLU A 59 -7.30 7.22 11.15
CA GLU A 59 -8.10 6.42 10.23
C GLU A 59 -7.22 5.87 9.09
N HIS A 60 -6.36 6.70 8.50
CA HIS A 60 -5.46 6.27 7.44
C HIS A 60 -4.39 5.29 7.95
N VAL A 61 -3.89 5.47 9.17
CA VAL A 61 -2.96 4.51 9.79
C VAL A 61 -3.66 3.18 10.03
N ALA A 62 -4.89 3.21 10.58
CA ALA A 62 -5.69 2.04 10.88
C ALA A 62 -6.04 1.23 9.61
N GLU A 63 -6.38 1.88 8.50
CA GLU A 63 -6.65 1.22 7.21
C GLU A 63 -5.49 0.31 6.78
N HIS A 64 -4.24 0.72 7.01
CA HIS A 64 -3.08 -0.10 6.71
C HIS A 64 -2.86 -1.21 7.76
N LEU A 65 -3.08 -0.93 9.05
CA LEU A 65 -2.92 -1.92 10.11
C LEU A 65 -3.91 -3.09 10.00
N LEU A 66 -5.13 -2.86 9.51
CA LEU A 66 -6.13 -3.92 9.25
C LEU A 66 -5.65 -4.98 8.24
N HIS A 67 -4.64 -4.66 7.44
CA HIS A 67 -4.07 -5.55 6.43
C HIS A 67 -2.66 -6.07 6.78
N ALA A 68 -2.15 -5.70 7.94
CA ALA A 68 -0.90 -6.23 8.49
C ALA A 68 -1.21 -7.37 9.48
N PRO A 69 -0.27 -8.32 9.69
CA PRO A 69 -0.38 -9.25 10.79
C PRO A 69 -0.38 -8.46 12.10
N PRO A 70 -1.05 -8.96 13.15
CA PRO A 70 -0.96 -8.37 14.47
C PRO A 70 0.51 -8.24 14.85
N SER A 71 0.97 -7.02 15.07
CA SER A 71 2.25 -6.80 15.71
C SER A 71 2.05 -6.94 17.21
N GLU A 72 3.07 -7.41 17.94
CA GLU A 72 3.14 -7.22 19.40
C GLU A 72 3.22 -5.72 19.81
N ASP A 73 3.22 -4.82 18.83
CA ASP A 73 3.13 -3.38 19.03
C ASP A 73 1.79 -3.00 19.68
N ARG A 74 1.87 -2.44 20.88
CA ARG A 74 0.77 -2.10 21.80
C ARG A 74 -0.29 -1.15 21.21
N ARG A 75 -0.07 -0.64 19.99
CA ARG A 75 -0.97 0.29 19.30
C ARG A 75 -2.05 -0.39 18.44
N ALA A 76 -1.94 -1.71 18.22
CA ALA A 76 -2.89 -2.49 17.43
C ALA A 76 -4.01 -3.15 18.28
N VAL A 77 -4.11 -2.78 19.56
CA VAL A 77 -5.14 -3.26 20.51
C VAL A 77 -5.89 -2.10 21.15
#